data_AF-A0A140DV07-F1
#
_entry.id   AF-A0A140DV07-F1
#
_cell.length_a   1.000
_cell.length_b   1.000
_cell.length_c   1.000
_cell.angle_alpha   90.00
_cell.angle_beta   90.00
_cell.angle_gamma   90.00
#
_symmetry.space_group_name_H-M   'P 1'
#
loop_
_entity.id
_entity.type
_entity.pdbx_description
1 polymer ?
#
loop_
_entity_poly.entity_id
_entity_poly.type
_entity_poly.pdbx_seq_one_letter_code
_entity_poly.pdbx_strand_id
1 'polypeptide(L)' 'MQKLDRKHRRRTRTIIWKQWKSIRKKEESLIQLGCPRDKAHSYAYARQGYARCASTFLNRFIKMNT' A
#
# COMPACT_ATOMS: atom_id res chain seq x y z
N MET A 1 1.00 10.35 22.36
CA MET A 1 1.94 10.24 21.20
C MET A 1 1.53 9.23 20.12
N GLN A 2 0.99 8.03 20.44
CA GLN A 2 0.74 6.96 19.45
C GLN A 2 -0.27 7.28 18.31
N LYS A 3 -1.24 8.18 18.55
CA LYS A 3 -2.29 8.53 17.57
C LYS A 3 -1.76 9.38 16.41
N LEU A 4 -0.80 10.28 16.69
CA LEU A 4 -0.10 11.05 15.66
C LEU A 4 0.72 10.12 14.79
N ASP A 5 1.44 9.21 15.42
CA ASP A 5 2.33 8.25 14.77
C ASP A 5 1.58 7.31 13.80
N ARG A 6 0.38 6.86 14.18
CA ARG A 6 -0.53 6.10 13.29
C ARG A 6 -0.94 6.91 12.04
N LYS A 7 -1.23 8.21 12.18
CA LYS A 7 -1.61 9.07 11.04
C LYS A 7 -0.42 9.26 10.08
N HIS A 8 0.79 9.46 10.62
CA HIS A 8 2.00 9.57 9.81
C HIS A 8 2.28 8.30 9.01
N ARG A 9 2.26 7.11 9.65
CA ARG A 9 2.44 5.84 8.92
C ARG A 9 1.42 5.62 7.81
N ARG A 10 0.15 6.00 8.02
CA ARG A 10 -0.88 5.91 6.97
C ARG A 10 -0.57 6.83 5.79
N ARG A 11 -0.10 8.05 6.05
CA ARG A 11 0.31 9.00 5.00
C ARG A 11 1.51 8.46 4.22
N THR A 12 2.52 7.91 4.89
CA THR A 12 3.69 7.34 4.19
C THR A 12 3.30 6.22 3.23
N ARG A 13 2.44 5.29 3.65
CA ARG A 13 1.91 4.24 2.74
C ARG A 13 1.14 4.81 1.57
N THR A 14 0.38 5.88 1.81
CA THR A 14 -0.36 6.59 0.76
C THR A 14 0.60 7.23 -0.24
N ILE A 15 1.69 7.85 0.23
CA ILE A 15 2.71 8.46 -0.61
C ILE A 15 3.41 7.40 -1.47
N ILE A 16 3.86 6.29 -0.87
CA ILE A 16 4.48 5.17 -1.60
C ILE A 16 3.53 4.65 -2.70
N TRP A 17 2.26 4.45 -2.38
CA TRP A 17 1.27 3.99 -3.35
C TRP A 17 1.00 4.96 -4.50
N LYS A 18 1.13 6.27 -4.25
CA LYS A 18 1.03 7.32 -5.28
C LYS A 18 2.34 7.47 -6.09
N GLN A 19 3.49 7.11 -5.51
CA GLN A 19 4.76 7.10 -6.20
C GLN A 19 4.80 6.03 -7.31
N TRP A 20 4.13 4.89 -7.10
CA TRP A 20 3.91 3.90 -8.14
C TRP A 20 2.83 4.39 -9.11
N LYS A 21 3.22 5.11 -10.17
CA LYS A 21 2.29 5.75 -11.10
C LYS A 21 1.56 4.77 -12.00
N SER A 22 2.24 3.73 -12.50
CA SER A 22 1.63 2.73 -13.37
C SER A 22 1.01 1.58 -12.57
N ILE A 23 -0.09 1.02 -13.08
CA ILE A 23 -0.77 -0.13 -12.46
C ILE A 23 0.18 -1.34 -12.42
N ARG A 24 0.92 -1.57 -13.51
CA ARG A 24 1.96 -2.60 -13.58
C ARG A 24 3.01 -2.44 -12.47
N LYS A 25 3.50 -1.21 -12.23
CA LYS A 25 4.49 -0.98 -11.16
C LYS A 25 3.90 -1.24 -9.78
N LYS A 26 2.62 -0.92 -9.55
CA LYS A 26 1.92 -1.22 -8.30
C LYS A 26 1.83 -2.72 -8.06
N GLU A 27 1.45 -3.48 -9.08
CA GLU A 27 1.36 -4.95 -9.01
C GLU A 27 2.73 -5.58 -8.75
N GLU A 28 3.74 -5.24 -9.56
CA GLU A 28 5.12 -5.75 -9.41
C GLU A 28 5.69 -5.44 -8.01
N SER A 29 5.46 -4.23 -7.52
CA SER A 29 5.95 -3.83 -6.18
C SER A 29 5.24 -4.59 -5.06
N LEU A 30 3.94 -4.89 -5.21
CA LEU A 30 3.21 -5.72 -4.25
C LEU A 30 3.72 -7.16 -4.26
N ILE A 31 4.00 -7.73 -5.44
CA ILE A 31 4.57 -9.07 -5.57
C ILE A 31 5.95 -9.13 -4.91
N GLN A 32 6.79 -8.13 -5.14
CA GLN A 32 8.11 -8.02 -4.52
C GLN A 32 8.03 -7.93 -2.98
N LEU A 33 6.98 -7.33 -2.44
CA LEU A 33 6.70 -7.28 -1.00
C LEU A 33 6.08 -8.58 -0.44
N GLY A 34 5.95 -9.63 -1.25
CA GLY A 34 5.41 -10.94 -0.85
C GLY A 34 3.89 -11.08 -0.99
N CYS A 35 3.22 -10.20 -1.72
CA CYS A 35 1.81 -10.40 -2.07
C CYS A 35 1.70 -11.49 -3.16
N PRO A 36 0.82 -12.50 -3.00
CA PRO A 36 0.47 -13.42 -4.08
C PRO A 36 0.02 -12.65 -5.33
N ARG A 37 0.39 -13.16 -6.52
CA ARG A 37 0.20 -12.46 -7.81
C ARG A 37 -1.27 -12.18 -8.12
N ASP A 38 -2.15 -13.14 -7.87
CA ASP A 38 -3.61 -13.02 -8.00
C ASP A 38 -4.18 -11.86 -7.16
N LYS A 39 -3.71 -11.74 -5.92
CA LYS A 39 -4.12 -10.66 -5.01
C LYS A 39 -3.48 -9.33 -5.39
N ALA A 40 -2.22 -9.35 -5.81
CA ALA A 40 -1.49 -8.15 -6.23
C ALA A 40 -2.18 -7.50 -7.45
N HIS A 41 -2.57 -8.30 -8.43
CA HIS A 41 -3.35 -7.87 -9.58
C HIS A 41 -4.69 -7.27 -9.12
N SER A 42 -5.44 -8.00 -8.29
CA SER A 42 -6.72 -7.52 -7.76
C SER A 42 -6.59 -6.18 -6.99
N TYR A 43 -5.55 -6.01 -6.18
CA TYR A 43 -5.30 -4.77 -5.42
C TYR A 43 -4.82 -3.61 -6.28
N ALA A 44 -3.99 -3.87 -7.30
CA ALA A 44 -3.48 -2.84 -8.20
C ALA A 44 -4.58 -2.24 -9.09
N TYR A 45 -5.52 -3.08 -9.55
CA TYR A 45 -6.65 -2.67 -10.40
C TYR A 45 -7.91 -2.28 -9.61
N ALA A 46 -7.91 -2.45 -8.28
CA ALA A 46 -9.01 -2.01 -7.44
C ALA A 46 -9.18 -0.48 -7.52
N ARG A 47 -10.40 -0.01 -7.85
CA ARG A 47 -10.76 1.43 -7.88
C ARG A 47 -10.96 2.03 -6.48
N GLN A 48 -10.22 1.56 -5.49
CA GLN A 48 -10.28 2.07 -4.12
C GLN A 48 -9.50 3.38 -3.99
N GLY A 49 -10.03 4.33 -3.21
CA GLY A 49 -9.31 5.57 -2.90
C GLY A 49 -8.02 5.29 -2.13
N TYR A 50 -6.97 6.08 -2.37
CA TYR A 50 -5.62 5.83 -1.85
C TYR A 50 -5.55 5.64 -0.33
N ALA A 51 -6.32 6.44 0.43
CA ALA A 51 -6.37 6.33 1.88
C ALA A 51 -6.98 4.99 2.37
N ARG A 52 -7.90 4.40 1.59
CA ARG A 52 -8.51 3.09 1.87
C ARG A 52 -7.50 1.98 1.58
N CYS A 53 -6.75 2.05 0.48
CA CYS A 53 -5.64 1.12 0.19
C CYS A 53 -4.61 1.12 1.33
N ALA A 54 -4.23 2.31 1.82
CA ALA A 54 -3.25 2.50 2.89
C ALA A 54 -3.66 1.86 4.23
N SER A 55 -4.96 1.78 4.52
CA SER A 55 -5.51 1.17 5.75
C SER A 55 -5.88 -0.30 5.59
N THR A 56 -5.87 -0.85 4.38
CA THR A 56 -6.29 -2.22 4.10
C THR A 56 -5.07 -3.08 3.77
N PHE A 57 -4.83 -3.40 2.49
CA PHE A 57 -3.79 -4.33 2.08
C PHE A 57 -2.39 -3.74 2.26
N LEU A 58 -2.17 -2.44 2.01
CA LEU A 58 -0.84 -1.83 2.16
C LEU A 58 -0.33 -1.84 3.60
N ASN A 59 -1.21 -1.85 4.60
CA ASN A 59 -0.80 -1.98 6.00
C ASN A 59 -0.21 -3.36 6.32
N ARG A 60 -0.57 -4.40 5.55
CA ARG A 60 -0.02 -5.76 5.71
C ARG A 60 1.38 -5.88 5.11
N PHE A 61 1.60 -5.26 3.95
CA PHE A 61 2.84 -5.42 3.17
C PHE A 61 3.89 -4.34 3.48
N ILE A 62 3.48 -3.10 3.71
CA ILE A 62 4.40 -1.99 4.03
C ILE A 62 4.41 -1.81 5.55
N LYS A 63 5.23 -2.64 6.21
CA LYS A 63 5.55 -2.49 7.64
C LYS A 63 6.69 -1.48 7.77
N MET A 64 6.40 -0.33 8.38
CA MET A 64 7.44 0.59 8.83
C MET A 64 7.78 0.17 10.24
N ASN A 65 9.02 -0.30 10.45
CA ASN A 65 9.50 -0.80 11.73
C ASN A 65 9.26 0.25 12.83
N THR A 66 8.56 -0.19 13.88
CA THR A 66 8.79 0.28 15.25
C THR A 66 9.97 -0.46 15.83
#